data_AF-I1XMB9-F1
#
_entry.id   AF-I1XMB9-F1
#
_cell.length_a   1.000
_cell.length_b   1.000
_cell.length_c   1.000
_cell.angle_alpha   90.00
_cell.angle_beta   90.00
_cell.angle_gamma   90.00
#
_symmetry.space_group_name_H-M   'P 1'
#
loop_
_entity.id
_entity.type
_entity.pdbx_description
1 polymer ?
#
loop_
_entity_poly.entity_id
_entity_poly.type
_entity_poly.pdbx_seq_one_letter_code
_entity_poly.pdbx_strand_id
1 'polypeptide(L)' 'MGQSCDEISLGYRQHLQGSHVIFYQQNAEGTIEIIRILHKNMLPEGYLI' A
#
# COMPACT_ATOMS: atom_id res chain seq x y z
N MET A 1 -0.47 -3.04 11.44
CA MET A 1 -0.89 -3.81 10.25
C MET A 1 -1.38 -2.81 9.21
N GLY A 2 -1.05 -2.99 7.92
CA GLY A 2 -1.34 -2.00 6.87
C GLY A 2 -2.85 -1.74 6.67
N GLN A 3 -3.18 -0.55 6.19
CA GLN A 3 -4.55 -0.13 5.88
C GLN A 3 -4.99 -0.76 4.55
N SER A 4 -6.26 -1.15 4.43
CA SER A 4 -6.84 -1.49 3.12
C SER A 4 -6.83 -0.25 2.23
N CYS A 5 -6.52 -0.44 0.95
CA CYS A 5 -6.64 0.60 -0.08
C CYS A 5 -7.38 0.04 -1.30
N ASP A 6 -8.58 -0.49 -1.05
CA ASP A 6 -9.44 -1.09 -2.07
C ASP A 6 -9.88 -0.08 -3.14
N GLU A 7 -9.76 1.23 -2.87
CA GLU A 7 -9.95 2.29 -3.85
C GLU A 7 -8.91 2.27 -5.00
N ILE A 8 -7.73 1.67 -4.77
CA ILE A 8 -6.72 1.42 -5.82
C ILE A 8 -7.01 0.11 -6.54
N SER A 9 -7.18 -0.97 -5.77
CA SER A 9 -7.53 -2.29 -6.29
C SER A 9 -8.01 -3.18 -5.14
N LEU A 10 -9.02 -4.01 -5.41
CA LEU A 10 -9.61 -4.88 -4.39
C LEU A 10 -8.55 -5.81 -3.77
N GLY A 11 -8.47 -5.83 -2.44
CA GLY A 11 -7.52 -6.65 -1.68
C GLY A 11 -6.15 -6.00 -1.49
N TYR A 12 -5.92 -4.81 -2.06
CA TYR A 12 -4.68 -4.07 -1.82
C TYR A 12 -4.66 -3.50 -0.41
N ARG A 13 -3.46 -3.44 0.11
CA ARG A 13 -3.12 -2.83 1.38
C ARG A 13 -1.94 -1.91 1.19
N GLN A 14 -1.88 -0.89 2.02
CA GLN A 14 -0.77 0.04 2.08
C GLN A 14 -0.19 0.16 3.48
N HIS A 15 1.11 0.43 3.53
CA HIS A 15 1.82 0.69 4.77
C HIS A 15 2.83 1.83 4.58
N LEU A 16 2.68 2.88 5.39
CA LEU A 16 3.64 3.99 5.44
C LEU A 16 4.84 3.58 6.30
N GLN A 17 6.03 3.62 5.69
CA GLN A 17 7.31 3.37 6.35
C GLN A 17 8.23 4.58 6.10
N GLY A 18 8.24 5.52 7.04
CA GLY A 18 8.99 6.77 6.89
C GLY A 18 8.50 7.59 5.70
N SER A 19 9.38 7.84 4.73
CA SER A 19 9.06 8.59 3.50
C SER A 19 8.56 7.71 2.35
N HIS A 20 8.36 6.41 2.56
CA HIS A 20 7.91 5.48 1.53
C HIS A 20 6.56 4.86 1.89
N VAL A 21 5.77 4.55 0.86
CA VAL A 21 4.53 3.79 0.98
C VAL A 21 4.70 2.46 0.26
N ILE A 22 4.43 1.38 0.97
CA ILE A 22 4.49 0.01 0.48
C ILE A 22 3.08 -0.43 0.12
N PHE A 23 2.82 -0.69 -1.16
CA PHE A 23 1.59 -1.31 -1.65
C PHE A 23 1.80 -2.81 -1.76
N TYR A 24 0.91 -3.57 -1.13
CA TYR A 24 1.02 -5.02 -1.06
C TYR A 24 -0.36 -5.67 -1.02
N GLN A 25 -0.42 -6.96 -1.31
CA GLN A 25 -1.61 -7.79 -1.11
C GLN A 25 -1.24 -9.05 -0.33
N GLN A 26 -2.23 -9.70 0.24
CA GLN A 26 -2.06 -10.98 0.93
C GLN A 26 -2.92 -12.03 0.23
N ASN A 27 -2.30 -13.11 -0.24
CA ASN A 27 -3.06 -14.22 -0.84
C ASN A 27 -3.75 -15.07 0.25
N ALA A 28 -4.60 -16.01 -0.19
CA ALA A 28 -5.36 -16.88 0.72
C ALA A 28 -4.47 -17.74 1.65
N GLU A 29 -3.23 -18.01 1.24
CA GLU A 29 -2.23 -18.77 2.00
C GLU A 29 -1.46 -17.90 3.00
N GLY A 30 -1.73 -16.59 3.03
CA GLY A 30 -1.08 -15.64 3.93
C GLY A 30 0.26 -15.10 3.43
N THR A 31 0.65 -15.40 2.19
CA THR A 31 1.85 -14.85 1.57
C THR A 31 1.62 -13.37 1.22
N ILE A 32 2.59 -12.53 1.56
CA ILE A 32 2.60 -11.12 1.22
C ILE A 32 3.29 -10.92 -0.13
N GLU A 33 2.58 -10.33 -1.07
CA GLU A 33 3.11 -9.92 -2.36
C GLU A 33 3.33 -8.40 -2.36
N ILE A 34 4.59 -7.98 -2.53
CA ILE A 34 4.93 -6.56 -2.65
C ILE A 34 4.71 -6.12 -4.10
N ILE A 35 3.78 -5.21 -4.30
CA ILE A 35 3.40 -4.72 -5.62
C ILE A 35 4.26 -3.53 -6.02
N ARG A 36 4.37 -2.52 -5.15
CA ARG A 36 5.18 -1.31 -5.37
C ARG A 36 5.66 -0.72 -4.05
N ILE A 37 6.82 -0.05 -4.09
CA ILE A 37 7.29 0.83 -3.03
C ILE A 37 7.50 2.20 -3.67
N LEU A 38 6.72 3.18 -3.24
CA LEU A 38 6.79 4.55 -3.77
C LEU A 38 7.31 5.50 -2.70
N HIS A 39 8.06 6.52 -3.12
CA HIS A 39 8.31 7.66 -2.24
C HIS A 39 7.01 8.45 -2.07
N LYS A 40 6.75 9.00 -0.87
CA LYS A 40 5.48 9.69 -0.56
C LYS A 40 5.18 10.88 -1.48
N ASN A 41 6.22 11.52 -2.01
CA ASN A 41 6.08 12.63 -2.96
C ASN A 41 5.65 12.20 -4.38
N MET A 42 5.57 10.89 -4.66
CA MET A 42 5.00 10.38 -5.92
C MET A 42 3.49 10.20 -5.83
N LEU A 43 2.92 10.27 -4.62
CA LEU A 43 1.49 10.07 -4.41
C LEU A 43 0.73 11.36 -4.72
N PRO A 44 -0.53 11.25 -5.16
CA PRO A 44 -1.40 12.42 -5.32
C PRO A 44 -1.49 13.23 -4.02
N GLU A 45 -1.71 14.54 -4.17
CA GLU A 45 -1.98 15.40 -3.02
C GLU A 45 -3.16 14.87 -2.22
N GLY A 46 -2.99 14.83 -0.90
CA GLY A 46 -4.03 14.38 0.02
C GLY A 46 -4.25 12.87 0.11
N TYR A 47 -3.37 12.05 -0.46
CA TYR A 47 -3.49 10.60 -0.39
C TYR A 47 -3.16 10.00 1.00
N LEU A 48 -2.32 10.67 1.80
CA LEU A 48 -1.85 10.17 3.11
C LEU A 48 -2.36 10.99 4.31
N ILE A 49 -3.52 11.65 4.16
CA ILE A 49 -4.12 12.46 5.25
C ILE A 49 -4.84 11.55 6.24
#